data_AF-A0A0K8J4D7-F1
#
_entry.id   AF-A0A0K8J4D7-F1
#
_cell.length_a   1.000
_cell.length_b   1.000
_cell.length_c   1.000
_cell.angle_alpha   90.00
_cell.angle_beta   90.00
_cell.angle_gamma   90.00
#
_symmetry.space_group_name_H-M   'P 1'
#
loop_
_entity.id
_entity.type
_entity.pdbx_description
1 polymer ?
#
loop_
_entity_poly.entity_id
_entity_poly.type
_entity_poly.pdbx_seq_one_letter_code
_entity_poly.pdbx_strand_id
1 'polypeptide(L)'
;MRKRLKTYLEYLEAIDFKKLSDDEKTTLKANILRQIGFFQHERLIHLIVTLAIAFFTILFVFGSMAWEADLMFYLSGILIVLLFFYIRHYYFLENGVQKLYEYYDKFK
;
A
#
# COMPACT_ATOMS: atom_id res chain seq x y z
N MET A 1 -3.18 -0.89 -9.16
CA MET A 1 -3.13 -1.95 -8.12
C MET A 1 -4.33 -1.93 -7.17
N ARG A 2 -4.82 -0.75 -6.76
CA ARG A 2 -6.06 -0.59 -5.98
C ARG A 2 -7.28 -1.35 -6.50
N LYS A 3 -7.57 -1.26 -7.80
CA LYS A 3 -8.68 -1.99 -8.45
C LYS A 3 -8.49 -3.51 -8.37
N ARG A 4 -7.27 -4.00 -8.62
CA ARG A 4 -6.91 -5.43 -8.54
C ARG A 4 -7.13 -5.99 -7.14
N LEU A 5 -6.71 -5.26 -6.10
CA LEU A 5 -6.91 -5.65 -4.70
C LEU A 5 -8.41 -5.73 -4.36
N LYS A 6 -9.18 -4.72 -4.78
CA LYS A 6 -10.62 -4.68 -4.56
C LYS A 6 -11.33 -5.87 -5.24
N THR A 7 -11.07 -6.10 -6.52
CA THR A 7 -11.67 -7.20 -7.28
C THR A 7 -11.30 -8.56 -6.70
N TYR A 8 -10.08 -8.71 -6.20
CA TYR A 8 -9.67 -9.98 -5.57
C TYR A 8 -10.33 -10.19 -4.20
N LEU A 9 -10.50 -9.13 -3.40
CA LEU A 9 -11.27 -9.21 -2.14
C LEU A 9 -12.74 -9.53 -2.40
N GLU A 10 -13.35 -8.90 -3.41
CA GLU A 10 -14.73 -9.20 -3.85
C GLU A 10 -14.88 -10.66 -4.30
N TYR A 11 -13.88 -11.19 -5.02
CA TYR A 11 -13.83 -12.61 -5.38
C TYR A 11 -13.76 -13.53 -4.15
N LEU A 12 -12.91 -13.21 -3.17
CA LEU A 12 -12.79 -14.01 -1.94
C LEU A 12 -14.05 -13.95 -1.08
N GLU A 13 -14.76 -12.83 -1.08
CA GLU A 13 -16.01 -12.65 -0.33
C GLU A 13 -17.16 -13.46 -0.95
N ALA A 14 -17.15 -13.67 -2.26
CA ALA A 14 -18.15 -14.45 -2.97
C ALA A 14 -17.99 -15.98 -2.82
N ILE A 15 -16.85 -16.45 -2.29
CA ILE A 15 -16.55 -17.88 -2.16
C ILE A 15 -17.12 -18.42 -0.83
N ASP A 16 -17.87 -19.52 -0.93
CA ASP A 16 -18.26 -20.31 0.25
C ASP A 16 -17.14 -21.29 0.61
N PHE A 17 -16.25 -20.86 1.51
CA PHE A 17 -15.09 -21.63 1.96
C PHE A 17 -15.42 -23.02 2.51
N LYS A 18 -16.66 -23.26 2.98
CA LYS A 18 -17.10 -24.55 3.53
C LYS A 18 -17.41 -25.60 2.47
N LYS A 19 -17.67 -25.18 1.22
CA LYS A 19 -18.01 -26.08 0.11
C LYS A 19 -16.82 -26.51 -0.73
N LEU A 20 -15.65 -25.93 -0.50
CA LEU A 20 -14.43 -26.27 -1.23
C LEU A 20 -13.88 -27.62 -0.79
N SER A 21 -13.41 -28.40 -1.75
CA SER A 21 -12.57 -29.58 -1.51
C SER A 21 -11.22 -29.16 -0.91
N ASP A 22 -10.52 -30.10 -0.28
CA ASP A 22 -9.23 -29.78 0.37
C ASP A 22 -8.12 -29.41 -0.64
N ASP A 23 -8.20 -29.93 -1.87
CA ASP A 23 -7.30 -29.54 -2.97
C ASP A 23 -7.54 -28.09 -3.43
N GLU A 24 -8.82 -27.70 -3.56
CA GLU A 24 -9.19 -26.32 -3.89
C GLU A 24 -8.81 -25.33 -2.79
N LYS A 25 -8.98 -25.71 -1.51
CA LYS A 25 -8.53 -24.89 -0.37
C LYS A 25 -7.01 -24.68 -0.42
N THR A 26 -6.25 -25.74 -0.70
CA THR A 26 -4.78 -25.67 -0.78
C THR A 26 -4.34 -24.74 -1.90
N THR A 27 -4.97 -24.86 -3.07
CA THR A 27 -4.70 -24.00 -4.24
C THR A 27 -5.07 -22.55 -3.97
N LEU A 28 -6.23 -22.30 -3.36
CA LEU A 28 -6.69 -20.95 -3.01
C LEU A 28 -5.78 -20.30 -1.97
N LYS A 29 -5.35 -21.05 -0.95
CA LYS A 29 -4.41 -20.61 0.07
C LYS A 29 -3.06 -20.18 -0.53
N ALA A 30 -2.51 -20.98 -1.46
CA ALA A 30 -1.29 -20.65 -2.19
C ALA A 30 -1.46 -19.37 -3.05
N ASN A 31 -2.62 -19.20 -3.69
CA ASN A 31 -2.93 -18.00 -4.48
C ASN A 31 -3.04 -16.74 -3.61
N ILE A 32 -3.67 -16.82 -2.43
CA ILE A 32 -3.77 -15.71 -1.48
C ILE A 32 -2.36 -15.28 -1.03
N LEU A 33 -1.50 -16.24 -0.65
CA LEU A 33 -0.11 -15.96 -0.25
C LEU A 33 0.69 -15.27 -1.36
N ARG A 34 0.57 -15.76 -2.60
CA ARG A 34 1.22 -15.13 -3.75
C ARG A 34 0.74 -13.68 -3.92
N GLN A 35 -0.55 -13.46 -3.80
CA GLN A 35 -1.14 -12.12 -3.94
C GLN A 35 -0.71 -11.18 -2.81
N ILE A 36 -0.64 -11.67 -1.57
CA ILE A 36 -0.07 -10.95 -0.43
C ILE A 36 1.37 -10.53 -0.74
N GLY A 37 2.20 -11.44 -1.24
CA GLY A 37 3.59 -11.16 -1.60
C GLY A 37 3.73 -10.03 -2.64
N PHE A 38 2.89 -10.04 -3.68
CA PHE A 38 2.90 -8.95 -4.68
C PHE A 38 2.53 -7.59 -4.08
N PHE A 39 1.55 -7.54 -3.19
CA PHE A 39 1.16 -6.28 -2.56
C PHE A 39 2.16 -5.84 -1.49
N GLN A 40 2.82 -6.76 -0.79
CA GLN A 40 3.92 -6.42 0.13
C GLN A 40 5.08 -5.75 -0.62
N HIS A 41 5.49 -6.30 -1.76
CA HIS A 41 6.56 -5.72 -2.57
C HIS A 41 6.23 -4.29 -3.04
N GLU A 42 5.02 -4.08 -3.58
CA GLU A 42 4.57 -2.75 -3.98
C GLU A 42 4.57 -1.77 -2.80
N ARG A 43 4.06 -2.21 -1.66
CA ARG A 43 3.95 -1.38 -0.45
C ARG A 43 5.33 -1.00 0.10
N LEU A 44 6.31 -1.91 0.03
CA LEU A 44 7.71 -1.63 0.37
C LEU A 44 8.31 -0.55 -0.54
N ILE A 45 8.13 -0.68 -1.86
CA ILE A 45 8.59 0.35 -2.81
C ILE A 45 7.92 1.69 -2.51
N HIS A 46 6.61 1.68 -2.27
CA HIS A 46 5.87 2.89 -1.96
C HIS A 46 6.36 3.55 -0.67
N LEU A 47 6.71 2.75 0.36
CA LEU A 47 7.32 3.26 1.59
C LEU A 47 8.67 3.92 1.31
N ILE A 48 9.56 3.27 0.55
CA ILE A 48 10.88 3.81 0.21
C ILE A 48 10.74 5.15 -0.52
N VAL A 49 9.85 5.23 -1.50
CA VAL A 49 9.60 6.48 -2.24
C VAL A 49 8.99 7.54 -1.32
N THR A 50 8.06 7.17 -0.43
CA THR A 50 7.46 8.09 0.55
C THR A 50 8.51 8.64 1.51
N LEU A 51 9.42 7.80 1.99
CA LEU A 51 10.53 8.22 2.87
C LEU A 51 11.49 9.16 2.14
N ALA A 52 11.81 8.89 0.87
CA ALA A 52 12.62 9.79 0.07
C ALA A 52 11.96 11.17 -0.11
N ILE A 53 10.66 11.20 -0.45
CA ILE A 53 9.90 12.45 -0.56
C ILE A 53 9.87 13.18 0.77
N ALA A 54 9.62 12.49 1.88
CA ALA A 54 9.61 13.08 3.22
C ALA A 54 10.97 13.69 3.58
N PHE A 55 12.06 12.97 3.28
CA PHE A 55 13.42 13.45 3.50
C PHE A 55 13.71 14.73 2.70
N PHE A 56 13.40 14.75 1.41
CA PHE A 56 13.55 15.97 0.60
C PHE A 56 12.63 17.10 1.07
N THR A 57 11.41 16.79 1.47
CA THR A 57 10.47 17.80 2.00
C THR A 57 11.09 18.52 3.20
N ILE A 58 11.65 17.76 4.14
CA ILE A 58 12.33 18.31 5.32
C ILE A 58 13.50 19.22 4.89
N LEU A 59 14.37 18.75 4.00
CA LEU A 59 15.50 19.54 3.50
C LEU A 59 15.05 20.86 2.85
N PHE A 60 14.02 20.83 2.01
CA PHE A 60 13.53 22.01 1.30
C PHE A 60 12.81 23.00 2.22
N VAL A 61 12.05 22.51 3.22
CA VAL A 61 11.44 23.38 4.23
C VAL A 61 12.53 24.13 5.00
N PHE A 62 13.50 23.44 5.58
CA PHE A 62 14.57 24.09 6.33
C PHE A 62 15.47 24.97 5.45
N GLY A 63 15.77 24.53 4.22
CA GLY A 63 16.52 25.33 3.25
C GLY A 63 15.80 26.63 2.88
N SER A 64 14.47 26.59 2.66
CA SER A 64 13.69 27.78 2.35
C SER A 64 13.75 28.84 3.45
N MET A 65 13.79 28.41 4.72
CA MET A 65 13.88 29.30 5.88
C MET A 65 15.29 29.90 6.06
N ALA A 66 16.33 29.15 5.72
CA ALA A 66 17.71 29.59 5.92
C ALA A 66 18.21 30.58 4.83
N TRP A 67 17.67 30.50 3.61
CA TRP A 67 18.11 31.33 2.47
C TRP A 67 17.03 32.26 1.91
N GLU A 68 15.87 32.38 2.58
CA GLU A 68 14.72 33.20 2.14
C GLU A 68 14.34 32.96 0.66
N ALA A 69 14.41 31.70 0.23
CA ALA A 69 14.24 31.32 -1.17
C ALA A 69 12.77 30.99 -1.47
N ASP A 70 12.04 31.95 -2.03
CA ASP A 70 10.62 31.79 -2.40
C ASP A 70 10.35 30.55 -3.26
N LEU A 71 11.25 30.22 -4.19
CA LEU A 71 11.13 29.02 -5.03
C LEU A 71 11.16 27.72 -4.21
N MET A 72 12.04 27.64 -3.21
CA MET A 72 12.12 26.47 -2.31
C MET A 72 10.86 26.35 -1.45
N PHE A 73 10.27 27.49 -1.05
CA PHE A 73 9.02 27.50 -0.29
C PHE A 73 7.87 26.89 -1.12
N TYR A 74 7.65 27.35 -2.35
CA TYR A 74 6.61 26.78 -3.21
C TYR A 74 6.84 25.29 -3.50
N LEU A 75 8.09 24.90 -3.74
CA LEU A 75 8.43 23.49 -3.98
C LEU A 75 8.18 22.62 -2.75
N SER A 76 8.46 23.12 -1.55
CA SER A 76 8.13 22.42 -0.30
C SER A 76 6.62 22.19 -0.16
N GLY A 77 5.79 23.16 -0.55
CA GLY A 77 4.33 23.01 -0.59
C GLY A 77 3.88 21.89 -1.52
N ILE A 78 4.45 21.81 -2.73
CA ILE A 78 4.17 20.72 -3.69
C ILE A 78 4.57 19.36 -3.12
N LEU A 79 5.75 19.27 -2.49
CA LEU A 79 6.24 18.04 -1.88
C LEU A 79 5.36 17.58 -0.71
N ILE A 80 4.84 18.51 0.11
CA ILE A 80 3.90 18.20 1.19
C ILE A 80 2.59 17.63 0.64
N VAL A 81 2.03 18.24 -0.40
CA VAL A 81 0.81 17.74 -1.05
C VAL A 81 1.06 16.34 -1.63
N LEU A 82 2.20 16.14 -2.29
CA LEU A 82 2.59 14.83 -2.82
C LEU A 82 2.73 13.80 -1.70
N LEU A 83 3.39 14.16 -0.60
CA LEU A 83 3.57 13.31 0.58
C LEU A 83 2.23 12.87 1.16
N PHE A 84 1.26 13.78 1.27
CA PHE A 84 -0.10 13.45 1.72
C PHE A 84 -0.75 12.39 0.82
N PHE A 85 -0.69 12.56 -0.50
CA PHE A 85 -1.25 11.57 -1.43
C PHE A 85 -0.55 10.22 -1.33
N TYR A 86 0.77 10.21 -1.15
CA TYR A 86 1.56 8.99 -0.98
C TYR A 86 1.21 8.27 0.32
N ILE A 87 1.14 8.97 1.45
CA ILE A 87 0.74 8.38 2.73
C ILE A 87 -0.66 7.76 2.63
N ARG A 88 -1.63 8.48 2.05
CA ARG A 88 -2.99 7.96 1.84
C ARG A 88 -3.00 6.68 0.98
N HIS A 89 -2.18 6.65 -0.08
CA HIS A 89 -2.06 5.48 -0.94
C HIS A 89 -1.46 4.28 -0.17
N TYR A 90 -0.44 4.54 0.65
CA TYR A 90 0.20 3.52 1.48
C TYR A 90 -0.81 2.83 2.41
N TYR A 91 -1.59 3.61 3.17
CA TYR A 91 -2.60 3.07 4.09
C TYR A 91 -3.66 2.24 3.39
N PHE A 92 -4.06 2.63 2.17
CA PHE A 92 -5.01 1.84 1.40
C PHE A 92 -4.44 0.44 1.07
N LEU A 93 -3.17 0.36 0.67
CA LEU A 93 -2.52 -0.92 0.37
C LEU A 93 -2.34 -1.76 1.64
N GLU A 94 -1.91 -1.14 2.75
CA GLU A 94 -1.76 -1.82 4.05
C GLU A 94 -3.08 -2.48 4.49
N ASN A 95 -4.16 -1.70 4.56
CA ASN A 95 -5.46 -2.19 5.02
C ASN A 95 -6.00 -3.33 4.14
N GLY A 96 -5.78 -3.26 2.83
CA GLY A 96 -6.22 -4.34 1.94
C GLY A 96 -5.38 -5.60 2.05
N VAL A 97 -4.08 -5.50 2.34
CA VAL A 97 -3.23 -6.66 2.65
C VAL A 97 -3.63 -7.31 3.97
N GLN A 98 -3.95 -6.51 5.00
CA GLN A 98 -4.46 -7.03 6.27
C GLN A 98 -5.73 -7.87 6.09
N LYS A 99 -6.67 -7.40 5.26
CA LYS A 99 -7.86 -8.20 4.91
C LYS A 99 -7.51 -9.52 4.22
N LEU A 100 -6.48 -9.55 3.36
CA LEU A 100 -6.04 -10.79 2.73
C LEU A 100 -5.48 -11.79 3.75
N TYR A 101 -4.80 -11.32 4.80
CA TYR A 101 -4.37 -12.17 5.90
C TYR A 101 -5.55 -12.75 6.68
N GLU A 102 -6.58 -11.95 6.97
CA GLU A 102 -7.80 -12.45 7.62
C GLU A 102 -8.46 -13.59 6.80
N TYR A 103 -8.50 -13.47 5.47
CA TYR A 103 -8.99 -14.54 4.60
C TYR A 103 -8.07 -15.76 4.59
N TYR A 104 -6.75 -15.57 4.63
CA TYR A 104 -5.80 -16.67 4.74
C TYR A 104 -5.98 -17.45 6.05
N ASP A 105 -6.20 -16.74 7.16
CA ASP A 105 -6.36 -17.34 8.49
C ASP A 105 -7.68 -18.11 8.64
N LYS A 106 -8.70 -17.85 7.81
CA LYS A 106 -9.93 -18.66 7.77
C LYS A 106 -9.71 -20.11 7.29
N PHE A 107 -8.56 -20.38 6.66
CA PHE A 107 -8.15 -21.73 6.24
C PHE A 107 -7.26 -22.44 7.28
N LYS A 108 -7.03 -21.84 8.44
CA LYS A 108 -6.32 -22.46 9.56
C LYS A 108 -7.31 -23.26 10.42
#